data_AF-A0A379F0K3-F1
#
_entry.id   AF-A0A379F0K3-F1
#
_cell.length_a   1.000
_cell.length_b   1.000
_cell.length_c   1.000
_cell.angle_alpha   90.00
_cell.angle_beta   90.00
_cell.angle_gamma   90.00
#
_symmetry.space_group_name_H-M   'P 1'
#
loop_
_entity.id
_entity.type
_entity.pdbx_description
1 polymer ?
#
loop_
_entity_poly.entity_id
_entity_poly.type
_entity_poly.pdbx_seq_one_letter_code
_entity_poly.pdbx_strand_id
1 'polypeptide(L)'
;MKQQLSSLSFADLLVGQRKVKQTFFSQIDNIIDWNPIRGIIEIAYTKGNKATGRPSYDSLVLFKIELLRTWYGLSDGEVEEQVNDRLSFSRFVGLGLEDVAPDSTTVCRFRNILVEADLYDMVLNEINRQLEQQGVIVKRGGYRRCQHYR
;
A
#
# COMPACT_ATOMS: atom_id res chain seq x y z
N MET A 1 -3.20 -24.08 39.97
CA MET A 1 -4.22 -23.04 39.65
C MET A 1 -3.55 -21.69 39.80
N LYS A 2 -3.48 -20.76 38.83
CA LYS A 2 -3.98 -20.63 37.46
C LYS A 2 -2.84 -19.92 36.70
N GLN A 3 -2.36 -20.45 35.58
CA GLN A 3 -1.51 -19.67 34.69
C GLN A 3 -2.42 -18.77 33.86
N GLN A 4 -2.12 -17.49 33.94
CA GLN A 4 -2.80 -16.38 33.29
C GLN A 4 -2.58 -16.51 31.78
N LEU A 5 -3.67 -16.57 31.01
CA LEU A 5 -3.65 -16.60 29.55
C LEU A 5 -3.19 -15.21 29.07
N SER A 6 -1.87 -14.99 29.04
CA SER A 6 -1.25 -13.77 28.52
C SER A 6 -1.53 -13.67 27.03
N SER A 7 -2.09 -12.54 26.61
CA SER A 7 -2.46 -12.20 25.25
C SER A 7 -1.39 -12.63 24.23
N LEU A 8 -1.75 -13.59 23.37
CA LEU A 8 -0.98 -13.91 22.17
C LEU A 8 -0.85 -12.64 21.33
N SER A 9 0.37 -12.11 21.23
CA SER A 9 0.70 -11.00 20.36
C SER A 9 0.82 -11.50 18.91
N PHE A 10 0.48 -10.65 17.94
CA PHE A 10 0.68 -10.93 16.51
C PHE A 10 2.12 -11.37 16.19
N ALA A 11 3.08 -10.91 17.00
CA ALA A 11 4.48 -11.32 16.90
C ALA A 11 4.72 -12.80 17.25
N ASP A 12 3.99 -13.38 18.21
CA ASP A 12 4.21 -14.76 18.66
C ASP A 12 3.69 -15.78 17.64
N LEU A 13 2.66 -15.42 16.88
CA LEU A 13 2.12 -16.25 15.80
C LEU A 13 3.07 -16.33 14.58
N LEU A 14 3.97 -15.34 14.43
CA LEU A 14 4.89 -15.22 13.29
C LEU A 14 6.25 -15.91 13.50
N VAL A 15 6.65 -16.19 14.74
CA VAL A 15 8.01 -16.70 15.05
C VAL A 15 8.13 -18.23 14.86
N GLY A 16 7.00 -18.94 14.73
CA GLY A 16 6.97 -20.41 14.77
C GLY A 16 7.30 -21.18 13.47
N GLN A 17 7.51 -20.54 12.31
CA GLN A 17 7.66 -21.28 11.05
C GLN A 17 8.92 -20.90 10.26
N ARG A 18 10.04 -21.59 10.56
CA ARG A 18 11.18 -21.71 9.64
C ARG A 18 10.80 -22.62 8.47
N LYS A 19 10.25 -22.03 7.39
CA LYS A 19 10.24 -22.59 6.02
C LYS A 19 9.94 -21.42 5.07
N VAL A 20 10.98 -20.94 4.39
CA VAL A 20 10.97 -19.85 3.38
C VAL A 20 10.18 -18.62 3.86
N LYS A 21 10.87 -17.64 4.50
CA LYS A 21 10.27 -16.37 4.93
C LYS A 21 9.44 -15.78 3.78
N GLN A 22 8.12 -15.93 3.81
CA GLN A 22 7.24 -15.08 3.05
C GLN A 22 7.56 -13.67 3.54
N THR A 23 8.07 -12.83 2.64
CA THR A 23 8.34 -11.43 2.99
C THR A 23 7.00 -10.79 3.36
N PHE A 24 7.01 -9.80 4.24
CA PHE A 24 5.82 -9.03 4.61
C PHE A 24 4.98 -8.64 3.37
N PHE A 25 5.65 -8.23 2.29
CA PHE A 25 5.04 -7.92 1.00
C PHE A 25 4.34 -9.10 0.33
N SER A 26 4.94 -10.28 0.31
CA SER A 26 4.28 -11.49 -0.24
C SER A 26 3.06 -11.89 0.57
N GLN A 27 3.04 -11.65 1.89
CA GLN A 27 1.84 -11.88 2.69
C GLN A 27 0.74 -10.90 2.31
N ILE A 28 1.07 -9.61 2.15
CA ILE A 28 0.08 -8.61 1.73
C ILE A 28 -0.46 -8.91 0.34
N ASP A 29 0.40 -9.24 -0.63
CA ASP A 29 -0.02 -9.61 -1.99
C ASP A 29 -0.91 -10.87 -2.02
N ASN A 30 -0.80 -11.76 -1.03
CA ASN A 30 -1.68 -12.92 -0.91
C ASN A 30 -3.01 -12.60 -0.20
N ILE A 31 -3.01 -11.62 0.71
CA ILE A 31 -4.21 -11.25 1.49
C ILE A 31 -5.11 -10.33 0.66
N ILE A 32 -4.53 -9.40 -0.09
CA ILE A 32 -5.24 -8.36 -0.83
C ILE A 32 -5.35 -8.73 -2.30
N ASP A 33 -6.57 -8.83 -2.81
CA ASP A 33 -6.82 -8.82 -4.25
C ASP A 33 -6.70 -7.38 -4.77
N TRP A 34 -5.63 -7.14 -5.52
CA TRP A 34 -5.32 -5.84 -6.10
C TRP A 34 -6.15 -5.49 -7.34
N ASN A 35 -6.85 -6.44 -7.96
CA ASN A 35 -7.64 -6.18 -9.16
C ASN A 35 -8.80 -5.19 -8.94
N PRO A 36 -9.67 -5.35 -7.92
CA PRO A 36 -10.71 -4.36 -7.64
C PRO A 36 -10.13 -2.99 -7.27
N ILE A 37 -9.02 -2.96 -6.53
CA ILE A 37 -8.31 -1.73 -6.16
C ILE A 37 -7.78 -1.02 -7.41
N ARG A 38 -7.16 -1.74 -8.33
CA ARG A 38 -6.72 -1.22 -9.64
C ARG A 38 -7.89 -0.59 -10.39
N GLY A 39 -9.04 -1.25 -10.45
CA GLY A 39 -10.24 -0.71 -11.11
C GLY A 39 -10.70 0.63 -10.53
N ILE A 40 -10.69 0.76 -9.20
CA ILE A 40 -11.04 2.00 -8.49
C ILE A 40 -10.05 3.12 -8.83
N ILE A 41 -8.75 2.82 -8.79
CA ILE A 41 -7.68 3.80 -9.04
C ILE A 41 -7.66 4.25 -10.50
N GLU A 42 -7.80 3.32 -11.45
CA GLU A 42 -7.78 3.62 -12.89
C GLU A 42 -8.85 4.63 -13.31
N ILE A 43 -10.02 4.62 -12.65
CA ILE A 43 -11.10 5.58 -12.94
C ILE A 43 -10.63 7.02 -12.67
N ALA A 44 -9.94 7.28 -11.57
CA ALA A 44 -9.43 8.61 -11.28
C ALA A 44 -8.16 8.92 -12.07
N TYR A 45 -7.25 7.95 -12.19
CA TYR A 45 -5.98 8.13 -12.87
C TYR A 45 -6.16 8.42 -14.35
N THR A 46 -7.11 7.75 -15.01
CA THR A 46 -7.46 8.04 -16.41
C THR A 46 -8.13 9.42 -16.52
N LYS A 47 -9.02 9.80 -15.60
CA LYS A 47 -9.67 11.12 -15.60
C LYS A 47 -8.66 12.26 -15.43
N GLY A 48 -7.71 12.12 -14.50
CA GLY A 48 -6.66 13.11 -14.24
C GLY A 48 -5.67 13.26 -15.40
N ASN A 49 -5.40 12.17 -16.14
CA ASN A 49 -4.47 12.18 -17.27
C ASN A 49 -5.11 12.49 -18.64
N LYS A 50 -6.43 12.72 -18.73
CA LYS A 50 -7.09 13.06 -20.01
C LYS A 50 -6.48 14.26 -20.73
N ALA A 51 -5.86 15.18 -19.98
CA ALA A 51 -5.18 16.35 -20.54
C ALA A 51 -3.78 16.06 -21.11
N THR A 52 -3.13 14.97 -20.68
CA THR A 52 -1.69 14.74 -20.92
C THR A 52 -1.39 13.48 -21.74
N GLY A 53 -2.40 12.65 -22.04
CA GLY A 53 -2.25 11.42 -22.82
C GLY A 53 -2.13 10.15 -21.96
N ARG A 54 -1.64 9.04 -22.55
CA ARG A 54 -1.48 7.78 -21.83
C ARG A 54 -0.47 7.96 -20.70
N PRO A 55 -0.79 7.57 -19.45
CA PRO A 55 0.16 7.74 -18.35
C PRO A 55 1.43 6.88 -18.54
N SER A 56 2.58 7.40 -18.12
CA SER A 56 3.88 6.73 -18.27
C SER A 56 4.04 5.48 -17.41
N TYR A 57 3.35 5.43 -16.26
CA TYR A 57 3.42 4.32 -15.31
C TYR A 57 2.03 3.75 -15.01
N ASP A 58 1.98 2.45 -14.74
CA ASP A 58 0.78 1.74 -14.27
C ASP A 58 0.32 2.33 -12.92
N SER A 59 -0.98 2.61 -12.83
CA SER A 59 -1.58 3.22 -11.64
C SER A 59 -1.38 2.39 -10.37
N LEU A 60 -1.33 1.06 -10.50
CA LEU A 60 -1.11 0.15 -9.38
C LEU A 60 0.34 0.21 -8.88
N VAL A 61 1.32 0.42 -9.77
CA VAL A 61 2.73 0.60 -9.38
C VAL A 61 2.87 1.85 -8.52
N LEU A 62 2.33 2.98 -9.00
CA LEU A 62 2.36 4.25 -8.28
C LEU A 62 1.62 4.16 -6.92
N PHE A 63 0.50 3.44 -6.89
CA PHE A 63 -0.22 3.20 -5.64
C PHE A 63 0.57 2.37 -4.63
N LYS A 64 1.21 1.29 -5.07
CA LYS A 64 2.06 0.49 -4.19
C LYS A 64 3.28 1.27 -3.67
N ILE A 65 3.83 2.18 -4.46
CA ILE A 65 4.88 3.11 -4.02
C ILE A 65 4.33 4.04 -2.92
N GLU A 66 3.14 4.61 -3.09
CA GLU A 66 2.52 5.45 -2.05
C GLU A 66 2.23 4.66 -0.76
N LEU A 67 1.87 3.38 -0.87
CA LEU A 67 1.73 2.48 0.28
C LEU A 67 3.06 2.28 1.01
N LEU A 68 4.15 1.99 0.28
CA LEU A 68 5.49 1.87 0.89
C LEU A 68 5.88 3.16 1.60
N ARG A 69 5.70 4.31 0.93
CA ARG A 69 5.93 5.63 1.50
C ARG A 69 5.17 5.81 2.82
N THR A 70 3.87 5.47 2.83
CA THR A 70 3.00 5.62 4.00
C THR A 70 3.36 4.66 5.13
N TRP A 71 3.66 3.39 4.84
CA TRP A 71 3.98 2.38 5.85
C TRP A 71 5.32 2.63 6.52
N TYR A 72 6.31 3.12 5.77
CA TYR A 72 7.65 3.38 6.28
C TYR A 72 7.88 4.85 6.65
N GLY A 73 6.88 5.72 6.46
CA GLY A 73 6.96 7.15 6.78
C GLY A 73 7.99 7.91 5.96
N LEU A 74 8.18 7.53 4.69
CA LEU A 74 9.20 8.08 3.80
C LEU A 74 8.75 9.38 3.13
N SER A 75 9.69 10.22 2.75
CA SER A 75 9.47 11.30 1.79
C SER A 75 9.39 10.79 0.36
N ASP A 76 8.96 11.65 -0.57
CA ASP A 76 8.81 11.29 -1.99
C ASP A 76 10.16 10.93 -2.64
N GLY A 77 11.26 11.56 -2.20
CA GLY A 77 12.62 11.22 -2.67
C GLY A 77 13.17 9.94 -2.02
N GLU A 78 12.91 9.73 -0.73
CA GLU A 78 13.38 8.51 -0.04
C GLU A 78 12.66 7.26 -0.53
N VAL A 79 11.37 7.34 -0.88
CA VAL A 79 10.67 6.17 -1.45
C VAL A 79 11.19 5.83 -2.85
N GLU A 80 11.51 6.84 -3.67
CA GLU A 80 12.15 6.65 -4.97
C GLU A 80 13.49 5.91 -4.83
N GLU A 81 14.38 6.42 -3.97
CA GLU A 81 15.68 5.82 -3.68
C GLU A 81 15.53 4.38 -3.15
N GLN A 82 14.65 4.16 -2.17
CA GLN A 82 14.46 2.82 -1.61
C GLN A 82 13.83 1.82 -2.58
N VAL A 83 12.98 2.26 -3.50
CA VAL A 83 12.43 1.38 -4.54
C VAL A 83 13.53 0.96 -5.52
N ASN A 84 14.44 1.88 -5.88
CA ASN A 84 15.59 1.57 -6.73
C ASN A 84 16.62 0.65 -6.03
N ASP A 85 16.90 0.87 -4.74
CA ASP A 85 17.97 0.17 -4.03
C ASP A 85 17.54 -1.20 -3.46
N ARG A 86 16.26 -1.35 -3.09
CA ARG A 86 15.77 -2.54 -2.38
C ARG A 86 14.97 -3.43 -3.31
N LEU A 87 15.55 -4.56 -3.70
CA LEU A 87 14.87 -5.58 -4.51
C LEU A 87 13.51 -6.02 -3.96
N SER A 88 13.32 -6.00 -2.63
CA SER A 88 12.04 -6.30 -2.01
C SER A 88 10.96 -5.26 -2.33
N PHE A 89 11.33 -3.98 -2.43
CA PHE A 89 10.42 -2.89 -2.73
C PHE A 89 10.09 -2.88 -4.22
N SER A 90 11.12 -2.91 -5.08
CA SER A 90 10.97 -3.05 -6.54
C SER A 90 10.06 -4.23 -6.91
N ARG A 91 10.29 -5.42 -6.33
CA ARG A 91 9.42 -6.59 -6.55
C ARG A 91 7.99 -6.39 -6.06
N PHE A 92 7.79 -5.76 -4.90
CA PHE A 92 6.46 -5.53 -4.35
C PHE A 92 5.65 -4.59 -5.24
N VAL A 93 6.25 -3.49 -5.69
CA VAL A 93 5.58 -2.50 -6.56
C VAL A 93 5.33 -3.05 -7.97
N GLY A 94 6.04 -4.12 -8.37
CA GLY A 94 5.87 -4.78 -9.65
C GLY A 94 6.81 -4.27 -10.75
N LEU A 95 7.91 -3.62 -10.37
CA LEU A 95 8.97 -3.22 -11.28
C LEU A 95 9.92 -4.40 -11.54
N GLY A 96 10.33 -4.56 -12.80
CA GLY A 96 11.40 -5.46 -13.19
C GLY A 96 12.76 -5.02 -12.67
N LEU A 97 13.77 -5.88 -12.79
CA LEU A 97 15.15 -5.57 -12.36
C LEU A 97 15.80 -4.44 -13.15
N GLU A 98 15.35 -4.21 -14.38
CA GLU A 98 15.87 -3.17 -15.28
C GLU A 98 14.98 -1.93 -15.32
N ASP A 99 13.82 -1.97 -14.64
CA ASP A 99 12.89 -0.85 -14.62
C ASP A 99 13.34 0.20 -13.60
N VAL A 100 13.25 1.48 -13.98
CA VAL A 100 13.57 2.60 -13.10
C VAL A 100 12.33 3.03 -12.33
N ALA A 101 12.48 3.27 -11.02
CA ALA A 101 11.40 3.79 -10.20
C ALA A 101 10.88 5.12 -10.75
N PRO A 102 9.56 5.37 -10.69
CA PRO A 102 9.00 6.70 -10.98
C PRO A 102 9.67 7.76 -10.12
N ASP A 103 10.02 8.88 -10.74
CA ASP A 103 10.58 10.01 -10.00
C ASP A 103 9.59 10.53 -8.94
N SER A 104 10.14 11.18 -7.91
CA SER A 104 9.38 11.79 -6.82
C SER A 104 8.29 12.76 -7.30
N THR A 105 8.48 13.42 -8.44
CA THR A 105 7.47 14.33 -8.99
C THR A 105 6.26 13.59 -9.54
N THR A 106 6.48 12.42 -10.14
CA THR A 106 5.45 11.53 -10.67
C THR A 106 4.62 10.94 -9.54
N VAL A 107 5.28 10.49 -8.46
CA VAL A 107 4.61 10.01 -7.24
C VAL A 107 3.78 11.13 -6.61
N CYS A 108 4.33 12.34 -6.50
CA CYS A 108 3.62 13.50 -5.95
C CYS A 108 2.38 13.88 -6.79
N ARG A 109 2.48 13.92 -8.12
CA ARG A 109 1.34 14.18 -9.01
C ARG A 109 0.25 13.13 -8.85
N PHE A 110 0.64 11.85 -8.80
CA PHE A 110 -0.29 10.76 -8.60
C PHE A 110 -1.04 10.87 -7.28
N ARG A 111 -0.33 11.19 -6.19
CA ARG A 111 -0.95 11.44 -4.89
C ARG A 111 -1.98 12.57 -4.95
N ASN A 112 -1.69 13.67 -5.63
CA ASN A 112 -2.64 14.77 -5.78
C ASN A 112 -3.93 14.30 -6.49
N ILE A 113 -3.81 13.46 -7.53
CA ILE A 113 -4.96 12.85 -8.20
C ILE A 113 -5.79 11.99 -7.23
N LEU A 114 -5.13 11.18 -6.38
CA LEU A 114 -5.83 10.35 -5.39
C LEU A 114 -6.57 11.18 -4.34
N VAL A 115 -5.95 12.28 -3.87
CA VAL A 115 -6.55 13.20 -2.90
C VAL A 115 -7.74 13.93 -3.49
N GLU A 116 -7.60 14.48 -4.71
CA GLU A 116 -8.69 15.19 -5.40
C GLU A 116 -9.89 14.27 -5.70
N ALA A 117 -9.62 12.98 -5.93
CA ALA A 117 -10.65 11.98 -6.22
C ALA A 117 -11.19 11.27 -4.97
N ASP A 118 -10.74 11.65 -3.76
CA ASP A 118 -11.12 11.04 -2.48
C ASP A 118 -10.97 9.50 -2.46
N LEU A 119 -9.93 9.00 -3.14
CA LEU A 119 -9.77 7.56 -3.38
C LEU A 119 -9.26 6.77 -2.18
N TYR A 120 -8.61 7.42 -1.22
CA TYR A 120 -8.07 6.74 -0.05
C TYR A 120 -9.18 6.02 0.74
N ASP A 121 -10.33 6.67 0.94
CA ASP A 121 -11.45 6.08 1.65
C ASP A 121 -12.07 4.91 0.84
N MET A 122 -12.17 5.04 -0.48
CA MET A 122 -12.66 3.96 -1.34
C MET A 122 -11.75 2.72 -1.32
N VAL A 123 -10.44 2.92 -1.43
CA VAL A 123 -9.47 1.81 -1.39
C VAL A 123 -9.43 1.18 0.00
N LEU A 124 -9.46 1.98 1.07
CA LEU A 124 -9.50 1.47 2.44
C LEU A 124 -10.78 0.65 2.70
N ASN A 125 -11.93 1.11 2.20
CA ASN A 125 -13.18 0.37 2.30
C ASN A 125 -13.12 -0.95 1.54
N GLU A 126 -12.51 -0.97 0.35
CA GLU A 126 -12.34 -2.21 -0.41
C GLU A 126 -11.39 -3.20 0.28
N ILE A 127 -10.28 -2.72 0.84
CA ILE A 127 -9.37 -3.54 1.65
C ILE A 127 -10.11 -4.10 2.87
N ASN A 128 -10.86 -3.27 3.59
CA ASN A 128 -11.65 -3.72 4.74
C ASN A 128 -12.69 -4.78 4.33
N ARG A 129 -13.37 -4.60 3.19
CA ARG A 129 -14.34 -5.58 2.65
C ARG A 129 -13.67 -6.93 2.39
N GLN A 130 -12.47 -6.95 1.82
CA GLN A 130 -11.72 -8.18 1.57
C GLN A 130 -11.28 -8.86 2.88
N LEU A 131 -10.81 -8.07 3.85
CA LEU A 131 -10.41 -8.59 5.17
C LEU A 131 -11.60 -9.17 5.95
N GLU A 132 -12.76 -8.52 5.91
CA GLU A 132 -13.99 -9.02 6.52
C GLU A 132 -14.43 -10.36 5.90
N GLN A 133 -14.31 -10.51 4.58
CA GLN A 133 -14.64 -11.77 3.89
C GLN A 133 -13.73 -12.93 4.29
N GLN A 134 -12.48 -12.65 4.66
CA GLN A 134 -11.55 -13.64 5.17
C GLN A 134 -11.71 -13.89 6.68
N GLY A 135 -12.72 -13.30 7.33
CA GLY A 135 -12.98 -13.44 8.77
C GLY A 135 -12.01 -12.66 9.65
N VAL A 136 -11.22 -11.75 9.06
CA VAL A 136 -10.32 -10.85 9.79
C VAL A 136 -11.09 -9.57 10.13
N ILE A 137 -11.62 -9.51 11.35
CA ILE A 137 -12.29 -8.29 11.85
C ILE A 137 -11.20 -7.27 12.19
N VAL A 138 -10.94 -6.33 11.29
CA VAL A 138 -10.15 -5.14 11.60
C VAL A 138 -11.04 -4.21 12.43
N LYS A 139 -10.90 -4.26 13.76
CA LYS A 139 -11.45 -3.21 14.62
C LYS A 139 -10.81 -1.89 14.18
N ARG A 140 -11.63 -0.94 13.70
CA ARG A 140 -11.26 0.45 13.41
C ARG A 140 -10.31 1.00 14.48
N GLY A 141 -9.01 0.95 14.22
CA GLY A 141 -8.04 1.82 14.86
C GLY A 141 -8.18 3.16 14.17
N GLY A 142 -8.89 4.09 14.79
CA GLY A 142 -9.27 5.35 14.17
C GLY A 142 -8.09 6.06 13.51
N TYR A 143 -8.22 6.35 12.21
CA TYR A 143 -7.49 7.43 11.58
C TYR A 143 -7.76 8.69 12.41
N ARG A 144 -6.84 9.05 13.31
CA ARG A 144 -6.84 10.39 13.88
C ARG A 144 -6.50 11.30 12.73
N ARG A 145 -7.53 11.93 12.14
CA ARG A 145 -7.38 13.20 11.46
C ARG A 145 -6.53 14.09 12.37
N CYS A 146 -5.31 14.42 11.94
CA CYS A 146 -4.61 15.57 12.49
C CYS A 146 -5.38 16.83 12.07
N GLN A 147 -6.48 17.10 12.77
CA GLN A 147 -7.03 18.44 12.86
C GLN A 147 -6.48 19.02 14.15
N HIS A 148 -5.45 19.84 14.05
CA HIS A 148 -5.26 21.05 14.86
C HIS A 148 -3.94 21.73 14.42
N TYR A 149 -4.05 22.67 13.49
CA TYR A 149 -3.21 23.86 13.50
C TYR A 149 -4.06 24.93 14.17
N ARG A 150 -3.61 25.40 15.33
CA ARG A 150 -4.03 26.66 15.93
C ARG A 150 -2.77 27.45 16.20
#